data_AF-A0AAW8L1Q3-F1
#
_entry.id   AF-A0AAW8L1Q3-F1
#
_cell.length_a   1.000
_cell.length_b   1.000
_cell.length_c   1.000
_cell.angle_alpha   90.00
_cell.angle_beta   90.00
_cell.angle_gamma   90.00
#
_symmetry.space_group_name_H-M   'P 1'
#
loop_
_entity.id
_entity.type
_entity.pdbx_description
1 polymer ?
#
loop_
_entity_poly.entity_id
_entity_poly.type
_entity_poly.pdbx_seq_one_letter_code
_entity_poly.pdbx_strand_id
1 'polypeptide(L)'
;IQQHFQNDSSLHKQVLSLETLAIAAALFSQSTGTAVWQTGLGVPLPLKLKYDEQQIQLQLSSVNNTFTVELCDQSVCIEVLERTPEQLIYLIDGVCRRVQYVLDGDQLYLDRDN
;
A
#
# COMPACT_ATOMS: atom_id res chain seq x y z
N ILE A 1 4.70 -24.85 -35.90
CA ILE A 1 4.81 -25.07 -34.44
C ILE A 1 5.44 -23.82 -33.85
N GLN A 2 4.62 -22.83 -33.54
CA GLN A 2 4.99 -21.62 -32.83
C GLN A 2 3.82 -21.38 -31.89
N GLN A 3 4.03 -21.38 -30.56
CA GLN A 3 3.18 -20.76 -29.52
C GLN A 3 3.44 -21.33 -28.12
N HIS A 4 4.69 -21.38 -27.64
CA HIS A 4 4.94 -21.62 -26.20
C HIS A 4 6.19 -20.87 -25.72
N PHE A 5 6.11 -19.54 -25.62
CA PHE A 5 7.09 -18.69 -24.89
C PHE A 5 6.43 -17.43 -24.32
N GLN A 6 5.20 -17.53 -23.82
CA GLN A 6 4.45 -16.39 -23.24
C GLN A 6 4.03 -16.64 -21.79
N ASN A 7 4.77 -17.50 -21.06
CA ASN A 7 4.56 -17.75 -19.63
C ASN A 7 5.91 -17.77 -18.89
N ASP A 8 6.76 -16.77 -19.15
CA ASP A 8 7.95 -16.57 -18.35
C ASP A 8 7.58 -15.71 -17.13
N SER A 9 7.20 -16.36 -16.04
CA SER A 9 6.88 -15.72 -14.75
C SER A 9 8.04 -14.89 -14.17
N SER A 10 9.21 -14.98 -14.79
CA SER A 10 10.48 -14.34 -14.41
C SER A 10 10.62 -12.91 -14.94
N LEU A 11 9.74 -12.46 -15.85
CA LEU A 11 9.85 -11.18 -16.58
C LEU A 11 8.74 -10.18 -16.27
N HIS A 12 7.91 -10.48 -15.28
CA HIS A 12 6.87 -9.57 -14.85
C HIS A 12 7.52 -8.55 -13.93
N LYS A 13 7.80 -7.34 -14.45
CA LYS A 13 7.93 -6.16 -13.60
C LYS A 13 6.78 -6.23 -12.60
N GLN A 14 7.10 -6.27 -11.31
CA GLN A 14 6.12 -6.45 -10.25
C GLN A 14 5.04 -5.38 -10.45
N VAL A 15 3.88 -5.79 -10.97
CA VAL A 15 2.78 -4.85 -11.20
C VAL A 15 2.38 -4.38 -9.82
N LEU A 16 2.56 -3.09 -9.56
CA LEU A 16 2.29 -2.50 -8.26
C LEU A 16 0.83 -2.78 -7.89
N SER A 17 0.62 -3.68 -6.93
CA SER A 17 -0.72 -4.10 -6.55
C SER A 17 -1.41 -3.04 -5.70
N LEU A 18 -2.74 -3.02 -5.71
CA LEU A 18 -3.53 -2.14 -4.83
C LEU A 18 -3.19 -2.37 -3.35
N GLU A 19 -2.94 -3.61 -2.96
CA GLU A 19 -2.46 -3.93 -1.61
C GLU A 19 -1.12 -3.24 -1.30
N THR A 20 -0.16 -3.25 -2.24
CA THR A 20 1.11 -2.53 -2.05
C THR A 20 0.88 -1.02 -1.90
N LEU A 21 -0.03 -0.45 -2.69
CA LEU A 21 -0.42 0.95 -2.57
C LEU A 21 -1.08 1.26 -1.21
N ALA A 22 -1.91 0.34 -0.70
CA ALA A 22 -2.55 0.48 0.61
C ALA A 22 -1.54 0.47 1.75
N ILE A 23 -0.59 -0.47 1.72
CA ILE A 23 0.52 -0.54 2.68
C ILE A 23 1.33 0.76 2.64
N ALA A 24 1.73 1.21 1.44
CA ALA A 24 2.51 2.43 1.28
C ALA A 24 1.76 3.64 1.82
N ALA A 25 0.49 3.81 1.44
CA ALA A 25 -0.34 4.90 1.88
C ALA A 25 -0.51 4.91 3.41
N ALA A 26 -0.76 3.76 4.03
CA ALA A 26 -0.89 3.61 5.48
C ALA A 26 0.42 3.93 6.23
N LEU A 27 1.58 3.55 5.67
CA LEU A 27 2.88 3.85 6.27
C LEU A 27 3.21 5.34 6.19
N PHE A 28 2.99 5.97 5.03
CA PHE A 28 3.22 7.40 4.85
C PHE A 28 2.27 8.28 5.68
N SER A 29 0.99 7.92 5.75
CA SER A 29 -0.01 8.72 6.51
C SER A 29 0.29 8.74 8.00
N GLN A 30 0.78 7.62 8.55
CA GLN A 30 1.12 7.52 9.96
C GLN A 30 2.47 8.17 10.29
N SER A 31 3.42 8.24 9.35
CA SER A 31 4.73 8.90 9.57
C SER A 31 4.68 10.41 9.49
N THR A 32 3.84 10.95 8.60
CA THR A 32 3.70 12.40 8.38
C THR A 32 2.78 13.08 9.42
N GLY A 33 2.27 12.32 10.40
CA GLY A 33 1.31 12.82 11.38
C GLY A 33 -0.08 13.16 10.79
N THR A 34 -0.31 12.89 9.49
CA THR A 34 -1.61 13.10 8.85
C THR A 34 -2.68 12.14 9.37
N ALA A 35 -2.30 10.99 9.93
CA ALA A 35 -3.19 10.09 10.67
C ALA A 35 -3.85 10.76 11.89
N VAL A 36 -3.26 11.82 12.47
CA VAL A 36 -3.79 12.50 13.66
C VAL A 36 -5.00 13.40 13.33
N TRP A 37 -5.26 13.70 12.05
CA TRP A 37 -6.32 14.63 11.63
C TRP A 37 -7.65 13.97 11.23
N GLN A 38 -7.80 12.65 11.38
CA GLN A 38 -9.02 11.95 10.96
C GLN A 38 -9.78 11.31 12.13
N THR A 39 -10.06 12.07 13.18
CA THR A 39 -11.07 11.68 14.18
C THR A 39 -12.45 12.16 13.73
N GLY A 40 -13.14 11.39 12.88
CA GLY A 40 -14.62 11.44 12.88
C GLY A 40 -15.38 11.24 11.58
N LEU A 41 -14.79 11.39 10.38
CA LEU A 41 -15.60 11.38 9.14
C LEU A 41 -14.99 10.68 7.91
N GLY A 42 -13.85 9.99 8.02
CA GLY A 42 -13.34 9.12 6.94
C GLY A 42 -13.20 9.80 5.56
N VAL A 43 -12.94 11.11 5.53
CA VAL A 43 -12.89 11.87 4.28
C VAL A 43 -11.70 11.40 3.45
N PRO A 44 -11.88 11.00 2.18
CA PRO A 44 -10.76 10.59 1.34
C PRO A 44 -9.84 11.78 1.05
N LEU A 45 -8.54 11.57 1.27
CA LEU A 45 -7.48 12.53 0.98
C LEU A 45 -6.72 12.09 -0.27
N PRO A 46 -6.49 12.98 -1.26
CA PRO A 46 -5.66 12.65 -2.40
C PRO A 46 -4.19 12.47 -1.95
N LEU A 47 -3.62 11.30 -2.21
CA LEU A 47 -2.21 11.00 -1.99
C LEU A 47 -1.53 10.75 -3.34
N LYS A 48 -0.34 11.34 -3.51
CA LYS A 48 0.48 11.16 -4.70
C LYS A 48 1.69 10.31 -4.33
N LEU A 49 1.79 9.15 -4.95
CA LEU A 49 2.93 8.26 -4.83
C LEU A 49 3.72 8.27 -6.14
N LYS A 50 5.04 8.09 -6.03
CA LYS A 50 5.91 7.85 -7.19
C LYS A 50 6.47 6.43 -7.06
N TYR A 51 6.31 5.64 -8.09
CA TYR A 51 6.92 4.31 -8.20
C TYR A 51 7.63 4.22 -9.55
N ASP A 52 8.94 3.97 -9.53
CA ASP A 52 9.79 4.06 -10.72
C ASP A 52 9.62 5.44 -11.40
N GLU A 53 9.22 5.49 -12.67
CA GLU A 53 8.90 6.72 -13.40
C GLU A 53 7.41 7.10 -13.38
N GLN A 54 6.55 6.28 -12.74
CA GLN A 54 5.11 6.47 -12.73
C GLN A 54 4.66 7.29 -11.52
N GLN A 55 3.84 8.32 -11.77
CA GLN A 55 3.13 9.04 -10.74
C GLN A 55 1.72 8.48 -10.58
N ILE A 56 1.37 8.09 -9.37
CA ILE A 56 0.11 7.43 -9.03
C ILE A 56 -0.62 8.33 -8.05
N GLN A 57 -1.85 8.70 -8.40
CA GLN A 57 -2.71 9.49 -7.53
C GLN A 57 -3.86 8.61 -7.05
N LEU A 58 -3.94 8.42 -5.73
CA LEU A 58 -4.96 7.61 -5.06
C LEU A 58 -5.72 8.46 -4.05
N GLN A 59 -6.88 7.98 -3.62
CA GLN A 59 -7.58 8.53 -2.45
C GLN A 59 -7.33 7.62 -1.25
N LEU A 60 -7.00 8.22 -0.10
CA LEU A 60 -6.78 7.52 1.15
C LEU A 60 -7.78 8.02 2.20
N SER A 61 -8.56 7.13 2.78
CA SER A 61 -9.34 7.41 3.98
C SER A 61 -8.91 6.46 5.10
N SER A 62 -8.95 6.94 6.34
CA SER A 62 -8.66 6.12 7.51
C SER A 62 -9.72 6.27 8.60
N VAL A 63 -10.11 5.15 9.21
CA VAL A 63 -11.02 5.08 10.36
C VAL A 63 -10.56 3.94 11.25
N ASN A 64 -10.31 4.20 12.55
CA ASN A 64 -9.97 3.16 13.53
C ASN A 64 -8.87 2.18 13.04
N ASN A 65 -7.72 2.69 12.59
CA ASN A 65 -6.60 1.90 12.03
C ASN A 65 -6.92 1.09 10.76
N THR A 66 -8.11 1.25 10.21
CA THR A 66 -8.49 0.72 8.90
C THR A 66 -8.24 1.78 7.85
N PHE A 67 -7.48 1.43 6.82
CA PHE A 67 -7.13 2.28 5.71
C PHE A 67 -7.81 1.77 4.45
N THR A 68 -8.53 2.64 3.77
CA THR A 68 -9.13 2.38 2.46
C THR A 68 -8.40 3.20 1.43
N VAL A 69 -7.87 2.50 0.42
CA VAL A 69 -7.24 3.12 -0.75
C VAL A 69 -8.14 2.92 -1.95
N GLU A 70 -8.39 4.00 -2.67
CA GLU A 70 -9.13 4.01 -3.92
C GLU A 70 -8.24 4.51 -5.05
N LEU A 71 -8.21 3.77 -6.15
CA LEU A 71 -7.51 4.14 -7.37
C LEU A 71 -8.43 3.84 -8.55
N CYS A 72 -8.84 4.89 -9.26
CA CYS A 72 -9.85 4.81 -10.31
C CYS A 72 -11.14 4.15 -9.78
N ASP A 73 -11.57 3.03 -10.35
CA ASP A 73 -12.79 2.29 -9.96
C ASP A 73 -12.49 1.11 -9.01
N GLN A 74 -11.28 1.02 -8.48
CA GLN A 74 -10.85 -0.06 -7.61
C GLN A 74 -10.61 0.47 -6.20
N SER A 75 -10.99 -0.33 -5.21
CA SER A 75 -10.69 -0.05 -3.81
C SER A 75 -10.13 -1.28 -3.11
N VAL A 76 -9.31 -1.03 -2.09
CA VAL A 76 -8.79 -2.05 -1.20
C VAL A 76 -8.80 -1.51 0.23
N CYS A 77 -9.05 -2.40 1.17
CA CYS A 77 -9.10 -2.09 2.57
C CYS A 77 -8.08 -2.95 3.33
N ILE A 78 -7.28 -2.31 4.18
CA ILE A 78 -6.39 -2.99 5.11
C ILE A 78 -6.62 -2.49 6.53
N GLU A 79 -6.57 -3.39 7.51
CA GLU A 79 -6.55 -3.03 8.92
C GLU A 79 -5.13 -3.17 9.45
N VAL A 80 -4.56 -2.09 10.00
CA VAL A 80 -3.23 -2.14 10.60
C VAL A 80 -3.36 -2.67 12.03
N LEU A 81 -2.82 -3.86 12.26
CA LEU A 81 -2.84 -4.54 13.56
C LEU A 81 -1.63 -4.13 14.42
N GLU A 82 -0.45 -4.07 13.80
CA GLU A 82 0.78 -3.67 14.46
C GLU A 82 1.71 -2.95 13.48
N ARG A 83 2.40 -1.93 13.99
CA ARG A 83 3.45 -1.23 13.26
C ARG A 83 4.67 -1.06 14.15
N THR A 84 5.82 -1.52 13.68
CA THR A 84 7.13 -1.21 14.25
C THR A 84 7.96 -0.44 13.21
N PRO A 85 9.17 0.04 13.55
CA PRO A 85 10.06 0.70 12.58
C PRO A 85 10.47 -0.18 11.39
N GLU A 86 10.45 -1.51 11.54
CA GLU A 86 10.96 -2.47 10.54
C GLU A 86 9.85 -3.30 9.89
N GLN A 87 8.67 -3.38 10.49
CA GLN A 87 7.59 -4.24 10.00
C GLN A 87 6.19 -3.67 10.20
N LEU A 88 5.30 -4.08 9.30
CA LEU A 88 3.87 -3.85 9.39
C LEU A 88 3.15 -5.20 9.39
N ILE A 89 2.25 -5.38 10.36
CA ILE A 89 1.31 -6.50 10.42
C ILE A 89 -0.09 -5.93 10.15
N TYR A 90 -0.78 -6.50 9.18
CA TYR A 90 -2.07 -6.01 8.71
C TYR A 90 -3.01 -7.15 8.31
N LEU A 91 -4.31 -6.88 8.35
CA LEU A 91 -5.35 -7.75 7.84
C LEU A 91 -5.81 -7.26 6.46
N ILE A 92 -5.95 -8.16 5.51
CA ILE A 92 -6.58 -7.91 4.22
C ILE A 92 -7.47 -9.10 3.86
N ASP A 93 -8.74 -8.84 3.54
CA ASP A 93 -9.74 -9.87 3.24
C ASP A 93 -9.79 -11.01 4.30
N GLY A 94 -9.60 -10.66 5.58
CA GLY A 94 -9.56 -11.61 6.69
C GLY A 94 -8.25 -12.41 6.84
N VAL A 95 -7.26 -12.18 5.98
CA VAL A 95 -5.94 -12.81 6.04
C VAL A 95 -4.93 -11.89 6.71
N CYS A 96 -4.32 -12.36 7.79
CA CYS A 96 -3.24 -11.65 8.45
C CYS A 96 -1.94 -11.80 7.65
N ARG A 97 -1.31 -10.68 7.33
CA ARG A 97 -0.07 -10.60 6.56
C ARG A 97 0.96 -9.76 7.29
N ARG A 98 2.22 -9.99 6.93
CA ARG A 98 3.37 -9.25 7.44
C ARG A 98 4.22 -8.80 6.27
N VAL A 99 4.71 -7.57 6.34
CA VAL A 99 5.68 -7.02 5.38
C VAL A 99 6.80 -6.33 6.15
N GLN A 100 8.05 -6.57 5.76
CA GLN A 100 9.18 -5.80 6.26
C GLN A 100 9.33 -4.54 5.40
N TYR A 101 9.71 -3.43 6.03
CA TYR A 101 9.88 -2.18 5.34
C TYR A 101 10.99 -1.32 5.94
N VAL A 102 11.51 -0.41 5.13
CA VAL A 102 12.34 0.71 5.58
C VAL A 102 11.68 1.98 5.09
N LEU A 103 11.44 2.92 6.01
CA LEU A 103 10.97 4.25 5.68
C LEU A 103 12.05 5.27 6.01
N ASP A 104 12.56 5.94 4.98
CA ASP A 104 13.59 6.97 5.08
C ASP A 104 13.07 8.28 4.46
N GLY A 105 12.59 9.18 5.30
CA GLY A 105 11.90 10.40 4.89
C GLY A 105 10.67 10.08 4.03
N ASP A 106 10.70 10.51 2.77
CA ASP A 106 9.63 10.30 1.78
C ASP A 106 9.85 9.05 0.90
N GLN A 107 10.86 8.23 1.20
CA GLN A 107 11.15 7.01 0.46
C GLN A 107 10.77 5.78 1.29
N LEU A 108 10.02 4.88 0.66
CA LEU A 108 9.57 3.62 1.25
C LEU A 108 10.10 2.45 0.44
N TYR A 109 10.77 1.54 1.13
CA TYR A 109 11.24 0.27 0.60
C TYR A 109 10.42 -0.84 1.24
N LEU A 110 9.84 -1.73 0.42
CA LEU A 110 9.03 -2.85 0.88
C LEU A 110 9.70 -4.15 0.46
N ASP A 111 9.89 -5.05 1.41
CA ASP A 111 10.32 -6.42 1.15
C ASP A 111 9.08 -7.28 0.91
N ARG A 112 8.68 -7.39 -0.37
CA ARG A 112 7.52 -8.16 -0.83
C ARG A 112 7.94 -9.29 -1.75
N ASP A 113 8.84 -10.17 -1.33
CA ASP A 113 9.06 -11.46 -1.99
C ASP A 113 9.65 -12.46 -0.99
N ASN A 114 8.82 -13.40 -0.54
CA ASN A 114 9.24 -14.63 0.12
C ASN A 114 8.30 -15.76 -0.28
#